data_AF-A0A238KTA7-F1
#
_entry.id   AF-A0A238KTA7-F1
#
_cell.length_a   1.000
_cell.length_b   1.000
_cell.length_c   1.000
_cell.angle_alpha   90.00
_cell.angle_beta   90.00
_cell.angle_gamma   90.00
#
_symmetry.space_group_name_H-M   'P 1'
#
loop_
_entity.id
_entity.type
_entity.pdbx_description
1 polymer ?
#
loop_
_entity_poly.entity_id
_entity_poly.type
_entity_poly.pdbx_seq_one_letter_code
_entity_poly.pdbx_strand_id
1 'polypeptide(L)'
;MKVGYVNAGGGAKRIATILGNHTKIAMVGVTSETRNPKLSALFYCGEEPRSDLSESPTAKELGYDVVFASSLSGTAPKAPRRTWFRNWRVSLSR
;
A
#
# COMPACT_ATOMS: atom_id res chain seq x y z
N MET A 1 -6.88 -22.18 15.06
CA MET A 1 -5.84 -21.67 14.13
C MET A 1 -4.99 -20.66 14.89
N LYS A 2 -3.65 -20.82 14.92
CA LYS A 2 -2.76 -19.86 15.59
C LYS A 2 -2.33 -18.80 14.57
N VAL A 3 -2.78 -17.57 14.76
CA VAL A 3 -2.37 -16.43 13.92
C VAL A 3 -1.10 -15.85 14.53
N GLY A 4 -0.04 -15.73 13.73
CA GLY A 4 1.24 -15.14 14.13
C GLY A 4 1.64 -14.05 13.16
N TYR A 5 2.04 -12.90 13.68
CA TYR A 5 2.61 -11.84 12.86
C TYR A 5 4.03 -12.21 12.43
N VAL A 6 4.32 -12.07 11.13
CA VAL A 6 5.65 -12.26 10.56
C VAL A 6 6.06 -10.97 9.87
N ASN A 7 7.16 -10.37 10.33
CA ASN A 7 7.75 -9.23 9.63
C ASN A 7 8.54 -9.72 8.41
N ALA A 8 7.94 -9.62 7.22
CA ALA A 8 8.57 -10.02 5.96
C ALA A 8 9.33 -8.89 5.25
N GLY A 9 9.56 -7.74 5.90
CA GLY A 9 10.22 -6.58 5.29
C GLY A 9 9.28 -5.74 4.40
N GLY A 10 9.81 -5.19 3.30
CA GLY A 10 9.08 -4.29 2.38
C GLY A 10 8.06 -5.00 1.48
N GLY A 11 7.30 -4.22 0.69
CA GLY A 11 6.18 -4.71 -0.14
C GLY A 11 6.56 -5.86 -1.08
N ALA A 12 7.66 -5.74 -1.82
CA ALA A 12 8.12 -6.79 -2.74
C ALA A 12 8.41 -8.12 -2.02
N LYS A 13 9.04 -8.08 -0.83
CA LYS A 13 9.29 -9.30 -0.04
C LYS A 13 8.00 -9.92 0.46
N ARG A 14 7.02 -9.12 0.90
CA ARG A 14 5.68 -9.60 1.30
C ARG A 14 4.93 -10.28 0.15
N ILE A 15 5.04 -9.73 -1.07
CA ILE A 15 4.46 -10.36 -2.27
C ILE A 15 5.15 -11.71 -2.54
N ALA A 16 6.47 -11.78 -2.43
CA ALA A 16 7.21 -13.03 -2.58
C ALA A 16 6.81 -14.07 -1.52
N THR A 17 6.57 -13.68 -0.26
CA THR A 17 6.17 -14.63 0.78
C THR A 17 4.78 -15.22 0.55
N ILE A 18 3.82 -14.43 0.07
CA ILE A 18 2.47 -14.95 -0.22
C ILE A 18 2.47 -15.83 -1.48
N LEU A 19 3.18 -15.43 -2.54
CA LEU A 19 3.31 -16.23 -3.76
C LEU A 19 4.08 -17.54 -3.54
N GLY A 20 5.07 -17.52 -2.64
CA GLY A 20 5.84 -18.70 -2.21
C GLY A 20 5.15 -19.54 -1.13
N ASN A 21 3.90 -19.21 -0.74
CA ASN A 21 3.14 -19.92 0.30
C ASN A 21 3.81 -19.93 1.69
N HIS A 22 4.73 -19.01 1.96
CA HIS A 22 5.35 -18.81 3.28
C HIS A 22 4.43 -18.02 4.24
N THR A 23 3.49 -17.25 3.68
CA THR A 23 2.45 -16.52 4.43
C THR A 23 1.09 -16.74 3.78
N LYS A 24 0.02 -16.80 4.58
CA LYS A 24 -1.36 -16.98 4.07
C LYS A 24 -2.04 -15.66 3.70
N ILE A 25 -1.71 -14.59 4.39
CA ILE A 25 -2.24 -13.24 4.18
C ILE A 25 -1.05 -12.27 4.29
N ALA A 26 -1.04 -11.23 3.45
CA ALA A 26 -0.04 -10.17 3.49
C ALA A 26 -0.71 -8.82 3.27
N MET A 27 -0.32 -7.81 4.06
CA MET A 27 -0.76 -6.42 3.86
C MET A 27 0.30 -5.66 3.06
N VAL A 28 -0.11 -5.18 1.88
CA VAL A 28 0.75 -4.51 0.89
C VAL A 28 0.04 -3.29 0.34
N GLY A 29 0.82 -2.30 -0.12
CA GLY A 29 0.26 -1.19 -0.89
C GLY A 29 -0.22 -1.67 -2.25
N VAL A 30 -1.23 -1.01 -2.81
CA VAL A 30 -1.74 -1.32 -4.15
C VAL A 30 -0.70 -0.87 -5.19
N THR A 31 -0.09 -1.83 -5.88
CA THR A 31 0.91 -1.59 -6.94
C THR A 31 0.60 -2.45 -8.16
N SER A 32 1.40 -2.33 -9.23
CA SER A 32 1.21 -3.17 -10.42
C SER A 32 1.35 -4.67 -10.12
N GLU A 33 2.23 -5.01 -9.19
CA GLU A 33 2.56 -6.36 -8.76
C GLU A 33 1.43 -7.00 -7.95
N THR A 34 0.60 -6.22 -7.26
CA THR A 34 -0.57 -6.73 -6.54
C THR A 34 -1.72 -7.15 -7.45
N ARG A 35 -1.67 -6.77 -8.73
CA ARG A 35 -2.61 -7.24 -9.78
C ARG A 35 -2.24 -8.61 -10.36
N ASN A 36 -1.32 -9.32 -9.71
CA ASN A 36 -0.95 -10.68 -10.10
C ASN A 36 -2.16 -11.62 -9.97
N PRO A 37 -2.52 -12.40 -11.01
CA PRO A 37 -3.71 -13.25 -10.99
C PRO A 37 -3.64 -14.39 -9.96
N LYS A 38 -2.48 -14.65 -9.37
CA LYS A 38 -2.31 -15.61 -8.26
C LYS A 38 -2.60 -14.99 -6.88
N LEU A 39 -2.90 -13.69 -6.83
CA LEU A 39 -3.26 -12.99 -5.61
C LEU A 39 -4.74 -12.63 -5.65
N SER A 40 -5.37 -12.63 -4.49
CA SER A 40 -6.74 -12.17 -4.31
C SER A 40 -6.74 -11.09 -3.23
N ALA A 41 -7.32 -9.94 -3.54
CA ALA A 41 -7.50 -8.85 -2.60
C ALA A 41 -8.71 -9.14 -1.71
N LEU A 42 -8.50 -9.20 -0.39
CA LEU A 42 -9.55 -9.50 0.58
C LEU A 42 -10.36 -8.26 0.96
N PHE A 43 -9.67 -7.15 1.21
CA PHE A 43 -10.27 -5.85 1.48
C PHE A 43 -9.25 -4.73 1.28
N TYR A 44 -9.75 -3.51 1.10
CA TYR A 44 -8.94 -2.29 0.97
C TYR A 44 -9.08 -1.39 2.21
N CYS A 45 -7.96 -0.95 2.78
CA CYS A 45 -7.96 -0.06 3.95
C CYS A 45 -8.07 1.43 3.58
N GLY A 46 -8.89 1.78 2.59
CA GLY A 46 -9.20 3.17 2.26
C GLY A 46 -10.55 3.60 2.82
N GLU A 47 -10.77 4.91 2.82
CA GLU A 47 -12.06 5.51 3.18
C GLU A 47 -13.15 5.12 2.18
N GLU A 48 -12.81 5.10 0.89
CA GLU A 48 -13.72 4.80 -0.22
C GLU A 48 -13.23 3.59 -1.03
N PRO A 49 -14.14 2.85 -1.70
CA PRO A 49 -13.78 1.80 -2.65
C PRO A 49 -12.89 2.35 -3.77
N ARG A 50 -11.96 1.53 -4.25
CA ARG A 50 -11.15 1.87 -5.42
C ARG A 50 -11.71 1.21 -6.66
N SER A 51 -11.76 1.96 -7.77
CA SER A 51 -12.23 1.45 -9.06
C SER A 51 -11.39 0.28 -9.59
N ASP A 52 -10.10 0.22 -9.28
CA ASP A 52 -9.21 -0.87 -9.68
C ASP A 52 -9.24 -2.09 -8.74
N LEU A 53 -10.05 -2.04 -7.68
CA LEU A 53 -10.31 -3.11 -6.72
C LEU A 53 -11.82 -3.21 -6.43
N SER A 54 -12.67 -2.98 -7.42
CA SER A 54 -14.13 -2.88 -7.23
C SER A 54 -14.79 -4.14 -6.69
N GLU A 55 -14.15 -5.31 -6.85
CA GLU A 55 -14.62 -6.58 -6.29
C GLU A 55 -14.26 -6.77 -4.82
N SER A 56 -13.30 -5.99 -4.30
CA SER A 56 -12.84 -6.07 -2.91
C SER A 56 -13.45 -4.95 -2.08
N PRO A 57 -14.18 -5.26 -1.00
CA PRO A 57 -14.77 -4.24 -0.15
C PRO A 57 -13.69 -3.45 0.59
N THR A 58 -14.06 -2.29 1.11
CA THR A 58 -13.28 -1.59 2.13
C THR A 58 -13.38 -2.28 3.48
N ALA A 59 -12.41 -2.02 4.36
CA ALA A 59 -12.51 -2.49 5.76
C ALA A 59 -13.76 -1.94 6.47
N LYS A 60 -14.18 -0.72 6.15
CA LYS A 60 -15.38 -0.07 6.71
C LYS A 60 -16.67 -0.77 6.29
N GLU A 61 -16.78 -1.18 5.02
CA GLU A 61 -17.92 -1.98 4.53
C GLU A 61 -18.02 -3.35 5.21
N LEU A 62 -16.90 -3.88 5.69
CA LEU A 62 -16.85 -5.10 6.50
C LEU A 62 -17.13 -4.87 7.99
N GLY A 63 -17.44 -3.63 8.42
CA GLY A 63 -17.73 -3.28 9.80
C GLY A 63 -16.51 -2.97 10.67
N TYR A 64 -15.31 -2.86 10.07
CA TYR A 64 -14.10 -2.47 10.79
C TYR A 64 -13.84 -0.97 10.62
N ASP A 65 -13.77 -0.23 11.72
CA ASP A 65 -13.42 1.19 11.71
C ASP A 65 -11.91 1.39 11.57
N VAL A 66 -11.38 1.07 10.39
CA VAL A 66 -9.95 1.15 10.08
C VAL A 66 -9.76 1.78 8.71
N VAL A 67 -8.99 2.87 8.70
CA VAL A 67 -8.49 3.52 7.49
C VAL A 67 -6.99 3.63 7.60
N PHE A 68 -6.28 3.09 6.61
CA PHE A 68 -4.83 3.05 6.58
C PHE A 68 -4.33 3.41 5.18
N ALA A 69 -4.31 4.71 4.90
CA ALA A 69 -3.75 5.26 3.68
C ALA A 69 -2.26 5.55 3.85
N SER A 70 -1.39 4.83 3.12
CA SER A 70 0.03 5.16 3.05
C SER A 70 0.23 6.32 2.09
N SER A 71 0.63 7.48 2.59
CA SER A 71 1.05 8.61 1.77
C SER A 71 2.56 8.54 1.50
N LEU A 72 2.94 8.67 0.22
CA LEU A 72 4.34 8.93 -0.14
C LEU A 72 4.53 10.44 -0.18
N SER A 73 5.24 10.97 0.81
CA SER A 73 5.67 12.37 0.83
C SER A 73 7.19 12.41 0.71
N GLY A 74 7.72 13.35 -0.07
CA GLY A 74 9.14 13.62 -0.01
C GLY A 74 9.41 14.84 0.85
N THR A 75 10.40 14.70 1.72
CA THR A 75 10.79 15.70 2.71
C THR A 75 12.10 16.35 2.29
N ALA A 76 12.29 17.61 2.67
CA ALA A 76 13.53 18.34 2.44
C ALA A 76 14.17 18.69 3.79
N PRO A 77 15.50 18.93 3.84
CA PRO A 77 16.17 19.43 5.03
C PRO A 77 15.54 20.74 5.54
N LYS A 78 15.70 21.08 6.83
CA LYS A 78 15.02 22.20 7.52
C LYS A 78 15.20 23.61 6.90
N ALA A 79 16.15 23.80 5.99
CA ALA A 79 16.37 25.07 5.28
C ALA A 79 16.87 24.83 3.85
N PRO A 80 16.04 24.26 2.95
CA PRO A 80 16.43 24.08 1.56
C PRO A 80 16.36 25.43 0.86
N ARG A 81 17.26 25.69 -0.11
CA ARG A 81 17.11 26.87 -0.97
C ARG A 81 15.75 26.82 -1.64
N ARG A 82 14.99 27.92 -1.58
CA ARG A 82 13.62 27.99 -2.11
C ARG A 82 13.52 27.61 -3.60
N THR A 83 14.58 27.87 -4.37
CA THR A 83 14.71 27.45 -5.78
C THR A 83 14.78 25.94 -5.95
N TRP A 84 15.44 25.21 -5.05
CA TRP A 84 15.50 23.75 -5.05
C TRP A 84 14.11 23.14 -4.85
N PHE A 85 13.36 23.62 -3.85
CA PHE A 85 12.02 23.11 -3.57
C PHE A 85 11.05 23.40 -4.73
N ARG A 86 11.14 24.58 -5.35
CA ARG A 86 10.33 24.94 -6.52
C ARG A 86 10.63 24.04 -7.71
N ASN A 87 11.91 23.86 -8.06
CA ASN A 87 12.31 23.04 -9.20
C ASN A 87 11.93 21.57 -8.98
N TRP A 88 12.12 21.06 -7.76
CA TRP A 88 11.78 19.69 -7.40
C TRP A 88 10.25 19.45 -7.43
N ARG A 89 9.44 20.37 -6.91
CA ARG A 89 7.96 20.29 -7.04
C ARG A 89 7.52 20.28 -8.50
N VAL A 90 8.07 21.18 -9.34
CA VAL A 90 7.75 21.22 -10.78
C VAL A 90 8.12 19.91 -11.49
N SER A 91 9.22 19.28 -11.08
CA SER A 91 9.64 17.99 -11.64
C SER A 91 8.73 16.82 -11.27
N LEU A 92 8.05 16.88 -10.12
CA LEU A 92 7.18 15.80 -9.63
C LEU A 92 5.73 15.92 -10.09
N SER A 93 5.33 17.05 -10.66
CA SER A 93 3.97 17.30 -11.18
C SER A 93 3.83 17.07 -12.68
N ARG A 94 4.85 16.50 -13.33
CA ARG A 94 4.82 16.06 -14.73
C ARG A 94 4.53 14.57 -14.79
#